data_AF-A0A496N3L0-F1
#
_entry.id   AF-A0A496N3L0-F1
#
_cell.length_a   1.000
_cell.length_b   1.000
_cell.length_c   1.000
_cell.angle_alpha   90.00
_cell.angle_beta   90.00
_cell.angle_gamma   90.00
#
_symmetry.space_group_name_H-M   'P 1'
#
loop_
_entity.id
_entity.type
_entity.pdbx_description
1 polymer ?
#
loop_
_entity_poly.entity_id
_entity_poly.type
_entity_poly.pdbx_seq_one_letter_code
_entity_poly.pdbx_strand_id
1 'polypeptide(L)' 'RIANLIGKWLINGWCRETIFNLKLPMKKRYQEVMLCLENLAVMLAEKELEFDIQAKHLYHDREEITVHIALK' A
#
# COMPACT_ATOMS: atom_id res chain seq x y z
N ARG A 1 -3.90 -5.54 7.69
CA ARG A 1 -4.28 -6.85 7.10
C ARG A 1 -4.14 -6.87 5.57
N ILE A 2 -4.77 -5.96 4.82
CA ILE A 2 -4.59 -5.87 3.36
C ILE A 2 -3.13 -5.50 3.01
N ALA A 3 -2.57 -4.48 3.67
CA ALA A 3 -1.17 -4.08 3.49
C ALA A 3 -0.19 -5.28 3.58
N ASN A 4 -0.26 -6.09 4.65
CA ASN A 4 0.61 -7.25 4.80
C ASN A 4 0.41 -8.32 3.69
N LEU A 5 -0.82 -8.50 3.20
CA LEU A 5 -1.08 -9.43 2.10
C LEU A 5 -0.43 -8.94 0.79
N ILE A 6 -0.57 -7.64 0.50
CA ILE A 6 0.06 -7.03 -0.67
C ILE A 6 1.59 -7.09 -0.55
N GLY A 7 2.15 -6.78 0.62
CA GLY A 7 3.58 -6.93 0.88
C GLY A 7 4.05 -8.37 0.62
N LYS A 8 3.29 -9.38 1.06
CA LYS A 8 3.58 -10.78 0.76
C LYS A 8 3.59 -11.08 -0.75
N TRP A 9 2.66 -10.52 -1.52
CA TRP A 9 2.60 -10.75 -2.97
C TRP A 9 3.84 -10.19 -3.67
N LEU A 10 4.22 -8.96 -3.33
CA LEU A 10 5.37 -8.27 -3.90
C LEU A 10 6.69 -8.97 -3.53
N ILE A 11 6.86 -9.34 -2.25
CA ILE A 11 8.07 -10.02 -1.76
C ILE A 11 8.25 -11.40 -2.42
N ASN A 12 7.16 -12.13 -2.67
CA ASN A 12 7.24 -13.43 -3.35
C ASN A 12 7.28 -13.31 -4.90
N GLY A 13 7.29 -12.09 -5.45
CA GLY A 13 7.30 -11.87 -6.89
C GLY A 13 6.03 -12.35 -7.61
N TRP A 14 4.89 -12.44 -6.91
CA TRP A 14 3.62 -12.88 -7.51
C TRP A 14 3.02 -11.81 -8.43
N CYS A 15 3.43 -10.56 -8.27
CA CYS A 15 3.17 -9.48 -9.20
C CYS A 15 4.33 -8.48 -9.17
N ARG A 16 4.51 -7.76 -10.29
CA ARG A 16 5.46 -6.63 -10.39
C ARG A 16 4.81 -5.31 -10.00
N GLU A 17 3.51 -5.18 -10.27
CA GLU A 17 2.71 -4.01 -9.94
C GLU A 17 1.39 -4.44 -9.31
N THR A 18 0.83 -3.57 -8.47
CA THR A 18 -0.46 -3.81 -7.84
C THR A 18 -1.19 -2.51 -7.56
N ILE A 19 -2.51 -2.53 -7.74
CA ILE A 19 -3.42 -1.47 -7.34
C ILE A 19 -4.44 -2.09 -6.39
N PHE A 20 -4.63 -1.48 -5.22
CA PHE A 20 -5.56 -1.97 -4.21
C PHE A 20 -6.13 -0.83 -3.37
N ASN A 21 -7.30 -1.07 -2.75
CA ASN A 21 -7.92 -0.11 -1.85
C ASN A 21 -7.57 -0.40 -0.38
N LEU A 22 -7.34 0.65 0.39
CA LEU A 22 -7.30 0.64 1.86
C LEU A 22 -8.55 1.33 2.40
N LYS A 23 -9.36 0.62 3.19
CA LYS A 23 -10.51 1.22 3.89
C LYS A 23 -10.04 2.19 4.97
N LEU A 24 -10.67 3.35 5.06
CA LEU A 24 -10.34 4.39 6.02
C LEU A 24 -11.06 4.16 7.35
N PRO A 25 -10.38 4.35 8.49
CA PRO A 25 -11.05 4.34 9.79
C PRO A 25 -11.95 5.57 9.98
N MET A 26 -12.85 5.51 10.95
CA MET A 26 -13.72 6.66 11.26
C MET A 26 -12.96 7.90 11.75
N LYS A 27 -11.83 7.72 12.45
CA LYS A 27 -10.99 8.81 12.99
C LYS A 27 -9.54 8.60 12.57
N LYS A 28 -8.73 9.67 12.58
CA LYS A 28 -7.28 9.63 12.27
C LYS A 28 -6.94 9.01 10.90
N ARG A 29 -7.81 9.20 9.90
CA ARG A 29 -7.71 8.62 8.55
C ARG A 29 -6.32 8.76 7.92
N TYR A 30 -5.79 9.98 7.89
CA TYR A 30 -4.48 10.25 7.31
C TYR A 30 -3.35 9.51 8.04
N GLN A 31 -3.34 9.54 9.37
CA GLN A 31 -2.31 8.88 10.18
C GLN A 31 -2.32 7.37 9.96
N GLU A 32 -3.51 6.75 9.91
CA GLU A 32 -3.64 5.31 9.70
C GLU A 32 -3.16 4.88 8.30
N VAL A 33 -3.49 5.68 7.27
CA VAL A 33 -3.01 5.43 5.90
C VAL A 33 -1.50 5.54 5.85
N MET A 34 -0.91 6.60 6.40
CA MET A 34 0.54 6.77 6.42
C MET A 34 1.24 5.63 7.14
N LEU A 35 0.72 5.21 8.30
CA LEU A 35 1.26 4.05 9.02
C LEU A 35 1.21 2.76 8.16
N CYS A 36 0.12 2.54 7.42
CA CYS A 36 0.02 1.39 6.51
C CYS A 36 1.04 1.46 5.37
N LEU A 37 1.24 2.64 4.77
CA LEU A 37 2.20 2.84 3.67
C LEU A 37 3.65 2.73 4.16
N GLU A 38 3.97 3.28 5.32
CA GLU A 38 5.29 3.17 5.97
C GLU A 38 5.61 1.71 6.29
N ASN A 39 4.68 0.97 6.88
CA ASN A 39 4.87 -0.46 7.15
C ASN A 39 5.13 -1.26 5.86
N LEU A 40 4.41 -0.95 4.77
CA LEU A 40 4.66 -1.56 3.46
C LEU A 40 6.05 -1.21 2.93
N ALA A 41 6.45 0.05 3.00
CA ALA A 41 7.75 0.51 2.56
C ALA A 41 8.89 -0.16 3.33
N VAL A 42 8.76 -0.29 4.66
CA VAL A 42 9.72 -1.00 5.52
C VAL A 42 9.80 -2.47 5.11
N MET A 43 8.67 -3.17 4.97
CA MET A 43 8.65 -4.59 4.58
C MET A 43 9.35 -4.86 3.24
N LEU A 44 9.18 -3.96 2.26
CA LEU A 44 9.81 -4.09 0.94
C LEU A 44 11.30 -3.72 0.98
N ALA A 45 11.67 -2.67 1.74
CA ALA A 45 13.05 -2.25 1.92
C ALA A 45 13.89 -3.29 2.68
N GLU A 46 13.31 -4.00 3.66
CA GLU A 46 13.96 -5.14 4.34
C GLU A 46 14.31 -6.29 3.40
N LYS A 47 13.71 -6.33 2.21
CA LYS A 47 14.01 -7.30 1.14
C LYS A 47 14.86 -6.70 0.03
N GLU A 48 15.39 -5.49 0.24
CA GLU A 48 16.23 -4.76 -0.70
C GLU A 48 15.55 -4.58 -2.07
N LEU A 49 14.21 -4.53 -2.09
CA LEU A 49 13.44 -4.30 -3.30
C LEU A 49 13.44 -2.81 -3.63
N GLU A 50 13.70 -2.48 -4.89
CA GLU A 50 13.47 -1.14 -5.41
C GLU A 50 12.00 -1.01 -5.83
N PHE A 51 11.32 0.05 -5.38
CA PHE A 51 9.90 0.23 -5.63
C PHE A 51 9.49 1.70 -5.61
N ASP A 52 8.34 1.98 -6.24
CA ASP A 52 7.64 3.25 -6.12
C ASP A 52 6.24 3.00 -5.51
N ILE A 53 5.82 3.85 -4.56
CA ILE A 53 4.49 3.82 -3.93
C ILE A 53 3.77 5.14 -4.19
N GLN A 54 2.53 5.04 -4.64
CA GLN A 54 1.63 6.19 -4.80
C GLN A 54 0.28 5.88 -4.15
N ALA A 55 -0.29 6.85 -3.46
CA ALA A 55 -1.62 6.72 -2.88
C ALA A 55 -2.43 7.97 -3.19
N LYS A 56 -3.67 7.78 -3.62
CA LYS A 56 -4.59 8.87 -3.94
C LYS A 56 -6.01 8.50 -3.59
N HIS A 57 -6.69 9.45 -2.95
CA HIS A 57 -8.14 9.35 -2.75
C HIS A 57 -8.80 9.74 -4.08
N LEU A 58 -9.18 8.73 -4.88
CA LEU A 58 -9.72 8.95 -6.22
C LEU A 58 -11.15 9.51 -6.15
N TYR A 59 -11.64 10.03 -7.27
CA TYR A 59 -12.98 10.61 -7.34
C TYR A 59 -14.10 9.65 -6.92
N HIS A 60 -13.92 8.35 -7.19
CA HIS A 60 -14.90 7.31 -6.85
C HIS A 60 -14.67 6.66 -5.47
N ASP A 61 -13.57 7.00 -4.79
CA ASP A 61 -13.30 6.50 -3.46
C ASP A 61 -14.19 7.24 -2.44
N ARG A 62 -14.81 6.48 -1.52
CA ARG A 62 -15.64 7.05 -0.45
C ARG A 62 -14.89 7.05 0.89
N GLU A 63 -14.97 5.94 1.61
CA GLU A 63 -14.25 5.71 2.87
C GLU A 63 -13.07 4.76 2.62
N GLU A 64 -12.33 5.03 1.56
CA GLU A 64 -11.17 4.26 1.16
C GLU A 64 -10.16 5.12 0.43
N ILE A 65 -8.96 4.61 0.20
CA ILE A 65 -7.95 5.24 -0.64
C ILE A 65 -7.36 4.19 -1.57
N THR A 66 -7.13 4.55 -2.82
CA THR A 66 -6.46 3.70 -3.80
C THR A 66 -4.94 3.86 -3.70
N VAL A 67 -4.23 2.73 -3.63
CA VAL A 67 -2.76 2.67 -3.57
C VAL A 67 -2.25 1.89 -4.77
N HIS A 68 -1.20 2.41 -5.40
CA HIS A 68 -0.42 1.75 -6.44
C HIS A 68 1.00 1.52 -5.93
N ILE A 69 1.54 0.33 -6.20
CA ILE A 69 2.93 -0.03 -5.92
C ILE A 69 3.50 -0.70 -7.17
N ALA A 70 4.69 -0.28 -7.58
CA ALA A 70 5.44 -0.88 -8.68
C ALA A 70 6.87 -1.22 -8.24
N LEU A 71 7.30 -2.46 -8.49
CA LEU A 71 8.69 -2.90 -8.31
C LEU A 71 9.51 -2.56 -9.56
N LYS A 72 10.74 -2.07 -9.36
CA LYS A 72 11.67 -1.73 -10.45
C LYS A 72 12.31 -2.97 -11.05
#